data_AF-A0A523SZE9-F1
#
_entry.id   AF-A0A523SZE9-F1
#
_cell.length_a   1.000
_cell.length_b   1.000
_cell.length_c   1.000
_cell.angle_alpha   90.00
_cell.angle_beta   90.00
_cell.angle_gamma   90.00
#
_symmetry.space_group_name_H-M   'P 1'
#
loop_
_entity.id
_entity.type
_entity.pdbx_description
1 polymer ?
#
loop_
_entity_poly.entity_id
_entity_poly.type
_entity_poly.pdbx_seq_one_letter_code
_entity_poly.pdbx_strand_id
1 'polypeptide(L)'
;MEYDSDRGFFHSLNQVEDIWLLAELYYGDASLWWVIYHANLDRFGDDPEYTAPGLEVFIPYLEVSEQQGKVPGFLAQVALDPSYDPMVLLAANRYADPTLCFDLYEHNRWDTDHVPIAGDSVGYFARASKPNMRRAQRWREIFYRGQ
;
A
#
# COMPACT_ATOMS: atom_id res chain seq x y z
N MET A 1 13.38 -1.14 17.22
CA MET A 1 13.09 -1.25 15.78
C MET A 1 14.28 -0.63 15.09
N GLU A 2 15.13 -1.46 14.48
CA GLU A 2 16.32 -1.02 13.75
C GLU A 2 15.88 -0.77 12.31
N TYR A 3 16.11 0.42 11.76
CA TYR A 3 15.78 0.73 10.37
C TYR A 3 17.07 0.79 9.56
N ASP A 4 17.13 0.03 8.48
CA ASP A 4 18.24 0.06 7.54
C ASP A 4 18.07 1.31 6.66
N SER A 5 18.76 2.39 7.02
CA SER A 5 18.70 3.66 6.28
C SER A 5 19.26 3.56 4.86
N ASP A 6 19.98 2.48 4.53
CA ASP A 6 20.70 2.34 3.27
C ASP A 6 19.91 1.50 2.25
N ARG A 7 18.78 0.91 2.65
CA ARG A 7 17.93 0.09 1.78
C ARG A 7 16.50 0.62 1.77
N GLY A 8 16.00 0.92 0.57
CA GLY A 8 14.65 1.44 0.36
C GLY A 8 14.35 1.59 -1.13
N PHE A 9 13.36 2.42 -1.45
CA PHE A 9 13.03 2.83 -2.81
C PHE A 9 12.52 4.27 -2.83
N PHE A 10 12.52 4.90 -3.99
CA PHE A 10 11.99 6.24 -4.17
C PHE A 10 10.51 6.21 -4.56
N HIS A 11 9.74 7.14 -3.99
CA HIS A 11 8.36 7.41 -4.32
C HIS A 11 8.20 8.89 -4.67
N SER A 12 7.66 9.18 -5.84
CA SER A 12 7.37 10.56 -6.25
C SER A 12 6.01 10.97 -5.67
N LEU A 13 5.98 12.07 -4.89
CA LEU A 13 4.75 12.57 -4.29
C LEU A 13 3.72 13.05 -5.33
N ASN A 14 2.47 12.70 -5.07
CA ASN A 14 1.30 13.22 -5.77
C ASN A 14 0.81 14.53 -5.11
N GLN A 15 -0.13 15.24 -5.74
CA GLN A 15 -0.70 16.51 -5.22
C GLN A 15 -1.41 16.40 -3.86
N VAL A 16 -1.71 15.18 -3.40
CA VAL A 16 -2.50 14.91 -2.19
C VAL A 16 -1.75 14.05 -1.17
N GLU A 17 -0.48 13.72 -1.44
CA GLU A 17 0.31 12.86 -0.58
C GLU A 17 1.25 13.67 0.31
N ASP A 18 1.31 13.26 1.57
CA ASP A 18 2.25 13.74 2.57
C ASP A 18 2.97 12.56 3.24
N ILE A 19 3.98 12.86 4.06
CA ILE A 19 4.80 11.82 4.69
C ILE A 19 4.04 10.98 5.74
N TRP A 20 2.94 11.48 6.31
CA TRP A 20 2.08 10.72 7.21
C TRP A 20 1.29 9.68 6.44
N LEU A 21 0.71 10.08 5.31
CA LEU A 21 0.04 9.16 4.40
C LEU A 21 1.04 8.12 3.88
N LEU A 22 2.25 8.53 3.48
CA LEU A 22 3.26 7.55 3.04
C LEU A 22 3.61 6.54 4.15
N ALA A 23 3.75 6.97 5.41
CA ALA A 23 3.99 6.05 6.51
C ALA A 23 2.81 5.07 6.73
N GLU A 24 1.57 5.55 6.64
CA GLU A 24 0.37 4.71 6.69
C GLU A 24 0.32 3.71 5.53
N LEU A 25 0.69 4.12 4.31
CA LEU A 25 0.67 3.31 3.10
C LEU A 25 1.79 2.25 3.09
N TYR A 26 3.00 2.64 3.48
CA TYR A 26 4.20 1.82 3.35
C TYR A 26 4.51 1.00 4.59
N TYR A 27 4.21 1.52 5.78
CA TYR A 27 4.50 0.88 7.05
C TYR A 27 3.26 0.40 7.80
N GLY A 28 2.08 0.88 7.40
CA GLY A 28 0.84 0.63 8.13
C GLY A 28 0.64 1.49 9.36
N ASP A 29 1.54 2.42 9.63
CA ASP A 29 1.47 3.22 10.83
C ASP A 29 1.92 4.64 10.52
N ALA A 30 0.95 5.56 10.40
CA ALA A 30 1.22 6.98 10.20
C ALA A 30 2.18 7.55 11.26
N SER A 31 2.26 6.99 12.47
CA SER A 31 3.20 7.46 13.51
C SER A 31 4.67 7.23 13.16
N LEU A 32 4.96 6.42 12.14
CA LEU A 32 6.32 6.18 11.62
C LEU A 32 6.76 7.20 10.56
N TRP A 33 5.99 8.27 10.35
CA TRP A 33 6.34 9.38 9.44
C TRP A 33 7.76 9.93 9.69
N TRP A 34 8.21 9.96 10.94
CA TRP A 34 9.52 10.49 11.32
C TRP A 34 10.67 9.68 10.70
N VAL A 35 10.48 8.38 10.43
CA VAL A 35 11.50 7.56 9.75
C VAL A 35 11.71 8.06 8.32
N ILE A 36 10.62 8.35 7.60
CA ILE A 36 10.67 8.89 6.24
C ILE A 36 11.30 10.28 6.28
N TYR A 37 10.87 11.15 7.20
CA TYR A 37 11.41 12.50 7.32
C TYR A 37 12.93 12.51 7.55
N HIS A 38 13.42 11.76 8.53
CA HIS A 38 14.85 11.72 8.86
C HIS A 38 15.71 11.17 7.72
N ALA A 39 15.17 10.22 6.93
CA ALA A 39 15.85 9.68 5.77
C ALA A 39 15.88 10.66 4.56
N ASN A 40 15.14 11.77 4.62
CA ASN A 40 15.00 12.74 3.54
C ASN A 40 15.23 14.18 3.99
N LEU A 41 15.98 14.41 5.07
CA LEU A 41 16.26 15.76 5.58
C LEU A 41 16.91 16.67 4.51
N ASP A 42 17.67 16.10 3.57
CA ASP A 42 18.26 16.81 2.44
C ASP A 42 17.21 17.40 1.46
N ARG A 43 16.00 16.84 1.46
CA ARG A 43 14.89 17.21 0.57
C ARG A 43 13.85 18.08 1.25
N PHE A 44 13.45 17.72 2.47
CA PHE A 44 12.44 18.45 3.24
C PHE A 44 13.03 19.65 3.99
N GLY A 45 14.34 19.66 4.25
CA GLY A 45 14.97 20.68 5.09
C GLY A 45 14.43 20.61 6.53
N ASP A 46 14.13 21.78 7.11
CA ASP A 46 13.61 21.90 8.48
C ASP A 46 12.07 21.80 8.56
N ASP A 47 11.38 21.65 7.43
CA ASP A 47 9.92 21.63 7.35
C ASP A 47 9.40 20.23 6.94
N PRO A 48 8.90 19.42 7.89
CA PRO A 48 8.33 18.11 7.58
C PRO A 48 7.01 18.17 6.81
N GLU A 49 6.36 19.34 6.75
CA GLU A 49 5.12 19.54 6.00
C GLU A 49 5.39 19.99 4.55
N TYR A 50 6.65 20.18 4.17
CA TYR A 50 6.99 20.57 2.80
C TYR A 50 6.62 19.46 1.80
N THR A 51 5.56 19.67 1.04
CA THR A 51 5.15 18.76 -0.03
C THR A 51 5.11 19.49 -1.37
N ALA A 52 5.79 18.95 -2.38
CA ALA A 52 5.73 19.42 -3.76
C ALA A 52 5.42 18.24 -4.69
N PRO A 53 4.47 18.37 -5.64
CA PRO A 53 4.21 17.31 -6.62
C PRO A 53 5.47 16.95 -7.40
N GLY A 54 5.78 15.66 -7.50
CA GLY A 54 7.00 15.16 -8.13
C GLY A 54 8.24 15.16 -7.23
N LEU A 55 8.14 15.59 -5.97
CA LEU A 55 9.21 15.44 -4.99
C LEU A 55 9.50 13.95 -4.79
N GLU A 56 10.74 13.52 -5.05
CA GLU A 56 11.15 12.14 -4.84
C GLU A 56 11.53 11.90 -3.39
N VAL A 57 10.70 11.14 -2.67
CA VAL A 57 10.89 10.78 -1.27
C VAL A 57 11.44 9.36 -1.19
N PHE A 58 12.58 9.20 -0.52
CA PHE A 58 13.13 7.89 -0.18
C PHE A 58 12.30 7.23 0.93
N ILE A 59 11.84 6.01 0.72
CA ILE A 59 11.10 5.22 1.69
C ILE A 59 11.99 4.08 2.17
N PRO A 60 12.60 4.18 3.38
CA PRO A 60 13.39 3.11 3.96
C PRO A 60 12.59 1.81 4.10
N TYR A 61 13.26 0.67 3.96
CA TYR A 61 12.66 -0.59 4.32
C TYR A 61 12.61 -0.72 5.85
N LEU A 62 11.40 -0.87 6.37
CA LEU A 62 11.17 -1.25 7.76
C LEU A 62 10.69 -2.69 7.83
N GLU A 63 11.24 -3.45 8.77
CA GLU A 63 10.59 -4.68 9.24
C GLU A 63 9.37 -4.30 10.08
N VAL A 64 8.29 -3.92 9.40
CA VAL A 64 7.00 -3.64 10.01
C VAL A 64 6.16 -4.91 10.08
N SER A 65 5.41 -5.04 11.16
CA SER A 65 4.51 -6.17 11.39
C SER A 65 3.26 -6.07 10.51
N GLU A 66 2.72 -7.22 10.11
CA GLU A 66 1.48 -7.31 9.34
C GLU A 66 0.33 -6.60 10.06
N GLN A 67 -0.48 -5.88 9.31
CA GLN A 67 -1.61 -5.14 9.86
C GLN A 67 -2.91 -5.88 9.63
N GLN A 68 -3.65 -6.15 10.70
CA GLN A 68 -5.01 -6.69 10.59
C GLN A 68 -6.02 -5.55 10.68
N GLY A 69 -7.00 -5.57 9.79
CA GLY A 69 -8.09 -4.62 9.76
C GLY A 69 -9.42 -5.27 9.42
N LYS A 70 -10.40 -4.41 9.22
CA LYS A 70 -11.74 -4.80 8.76
C LYS A 70 -11.96 -4.31 7.35
N VAL A 71 -12.56 -5.17 6.54
CA VAL A 71 -13.02 -4.80 5.20
C VAL A 71 -13.99 -3.62 5.34
N PRO A 72 -13.70 -2.46 4.72
CA PRO A 72 -14.48 -1.25 4.92
C PRO A 72 -15.94 -1.37 4.46
N GLY A 73 -16.82 -0.63 5.12
CA GLY A 73 -18.26 -0.62 4.83
C GLY A 73 -18.63 -0.17 3.42
N PHE A 74 -17.79 0.63 2.75
CA PHE A 74 -18.07 1.10 1.39
C PHE A 74 -18.11 -0.04 0.37
N LEU A 75 -17.45 -1.17 0.64
CA LEU A 75 -17.50 -2.35 -0.24
C LEU A 75 -18.88 -3.00 -0.29
N ALA A 76 -19.75 -2.76 0.70
CA ALA A 76 -21.13 -3.22 0.68
C ALA A 76 -21.96 -2.61 -0.47
N GLN A 77 -21.56 -1.44 -0.99
CA GLN A 77 -22.23 -0.80 -2.14
C GLN A 77 -21.76 -1.35 -3.49
N VAL A 78 -20.63 -2.05 -3.51
CA VAL A 78 -19.94 -2.53 -4.72
C VAL A 78 -20.49 -3.88 -5.16
N ALA A 79 -20.98 -4.69 -4.23
CA ALA A 79 -21.65 -5.96 -4.53
C ALA A 79 -22.89 -5.83 -5.45
N LEU A 80 -23.30 -4.59 -5.78
CA LEU A 80 -24.40 -4.27 -6.69
C LEU A 80 -23.96 -4.03 -8.14
N ASP A 81 -22.66 -3.85 -8.42
CA ASP A 81 -22.12 -3.65 -9.77
C ASP A 81 -21.00 -4.67 -10.08
N PRO A 82 -21.25 -5.67 -10.95
CA PRO A 82 -20.28 -6.71 -11.29
C PRO A 82 -19.05 -6.19 -12.07
N SER A 83 -19.01 -4.90 -12.44
CA SER A 83 -17.84 -4.29 -13.06
C SER A 83 -16.78 -3.83 -12.03
N TYR A 84 -17.11 -3.81 -10.74
CA TYR A 84 -16.16 -3.45 -9.68
C TYR A 84 -15.77 -4.66 -8.84
N ASP A 85 -14.55 -5.16 -9.06
CA ASP A 85 -13.95 -6.16 -8.18
C ASP A 85 -13.66 -5.50 -6.80
N PRO A 86 -14.24 -6.01 -5.69
CA PRO A 86 -14.06 -5.42 -4.37
C PRO A 86 -12.60 -5.43 -3.90
N MET A 87 -11.76 -6.33 -4.41
CA MET A 87 -10.33 -6.36 -4.10
C MET A 87 -9.54 -5.27 -4.83
N VAL A 88 -9.96 -4.90 -6.04
CA VAL A 88 -9.42 -3.74 -6.75
C VAL A 88 -9.69 -2.47 -5.97
N LEU A 89 -10.92 -2.33 -5.43
CA LEU A 89 -11.28 -1.19 -4.60
C LEU A 89 -10.60 -1.22 -3.23
N LEU A 90 -10.43 -2.38 -2.62
CA LEU A 90 -9.71 -2.52 -1.36
C LEU A 90 -8.23 -2.14 -1.53
N ALA A 91 -7.60 -2.58 -2.62
CA ALA A 91 -6.23 -2.21 -2.97
C ALA A 91 -6.11 -0.70 -3.27
N ALA A 92 -7.03 -0.15 -4.07
CA ALA A 92 -7.06 1.29 -4.35
C ALA A 92 -7.25 2.12 -3.07
N ASN A 93 -8.15 1.69 -2.18
CA ASN A 93 -8.39 2.40 -0.92
C ASN A 93 -7.20 2.29 0.05
N ARG A 94 -6.64 1.09 0.23
CA ARG A 94 -5.57 0.87 1.20
C ARG A 94 -4.21 1.39 0.74
N TYR A 95 -3.90 1.24 -0.55
CA TYR A 95 -2.56 1.43 -1.08
C TYR A 95 -2.44 2.55 -2.12
N ALA A 96 -3.56 3.18 -2.50
CA ALA A 96 -3.66 4.07 -3.66
C ALA A 96 -3.20 3.41 -4.98
N ASP A 97 -3.20 2.07 -5.04
CA ASP A 97 -2.72 1.29 -6.17
C ASP A 97 -3.64 0.08 -6.41
N PRO A 98 -4.59 0.19 -7.37
CA PRO A 98 -5.54 -0.89 -7.67
C PRO A 98 -4.87 -2.16 -8.21
N THR A 99 -3.63 -2.06 -8.73
CA THR A 99 -2.91 -3.21 -9.31
C THR A 99 -2.43 -4.21 -8.26
N LEU A 100 -2.52 -3.85 -6.97
CA LEU A 100 -2.16 -4.69 -5.83
C LEU A 100 -3.29 -5.62 -5.37
N CYS A 101 -4.41 -5.69 -6.11
CA CYS A 101 -5.52 -6.59 -5.77
C CYS A 101 -5.09 -8.06 -5.70
N PHE A 102 -4.27 -8.53 -6.64
CA PHE A 102 -3.74 -9.90 -6.65
C PHE A 102 -2.80 -10.18 -5.48
N ASP A 103 -2.00 -9.17 -5.08
CA ASP A 103 -1.11 -9.24 -3.93
C ASP A 103 -1.94 -9.42 -2.64
N LEU A 104 -3.09 -8.72 -2.52
CA LEU A 104 -4.00 -8.89 -1.39
C LEU A 104 -4.69 -10.27 -1.35
N TYR A 105 -5.11 -10.82 -2.49
CA TYR A 105 -5.66 -12.19 -2.56
C TYR A 105 -4.64 -13.22 -2.04
N GLU A 106 -3.40 -13.13 -2.52
CA GLU A 106 -2.34 -14.07 -2.12
C GLU A 106 -1.98 -13.92 -0.63
N HIS A 107 -1.87 -12.67 -0.14
CA HIS A 107 -1.55 -12.40 1.25
C HIS A 107 -2.61 -12.95 2.21
N ASN A 108 -3.90 -12.76 1.90
CA ASN A 108 -5.01 -13.24 2.72
C ASN A 108 -5.32 -14.73 2.51
N ARG A 109 -4.63 -15.39 1.58
CA ARG A 109 -4.89 -16.78 1.16
C ARG A 109 -6.35 -17.00 0.75
N TRP A 110 -6.94 -15.97 0.15
CA TRP A 110 -8.28 -16.03 -0.41
C TRP A 110 -8.23 -16.61 -1.83
N ASP A 111 -9.24 -17.40 -2.18
CA ASP A 111 -9.40 -17.87 -3.55
C ASP A 111 -9.86 -16.71 -4.44
N THR A 112 -9.60 -16.83 -5.74
CA THR A 112 -9.93 -15.81 -6.75
C THR A 112 -11.43 -15.56 -6.92
N ASP A 113 -12.28 -16.46 -6.41
CA ASP A 113 -13.75 -16.30 -6.36
C ASP A 113 -14.25 -15.73 -5.03
N HIS A 114 -13.35 -15.47 -4.07
CA HIS A 114 -13.73 -14.89 -2.79
C HIS A 114 -14.14 -13.42 -2.96
N VAL A 115 -15.35 -13.09 -2.54
CA VAL A 115 -15.88 -11.73 -2.52
C VAL A 115 -15.84 -11.22 -1.07
N PRO A 116 -14.85 -10.41 -0.67
CA PRO A 116 -14.80 -9.84 0.67
C PRO A 116 -16.01 -8.94 0.92
N ILE A 117 -16.65 -9.09 2.07
CA ILE A 117 -17.79 -8.26 2.48
C ILE A 117 -17.44 -7.39 3.68
N ALA A 118 -18.20 -6.30 3.85
CA ALA A 118 -17.99 -5.37 4.95
C ALA A 118 -17.95 -6.09 6.32
N GLY A 119 -16.89 -5.84 7.09
CA GLY A 119 -16.69 -6.44 8.41
C GLY A 119 -15.87 -7.74 8.43
N ASP A 120 -15.56 -8.32 7.26
CA ASP A 120 -14.60 -9.42 7.17
C ASP A 120 -13.23 -8.98 7.69
N SER A 121 -12.49 -9.93 8.27
CA SER A 121 -11.12 -9.68 8.70
C SER A 121 -10.19 -9.74 7.48
N VAL A 122 -9.34 -8.73 7.33
CA VAL A 122 -8.37 -8.63 6.24
C VAL A 122 -6.99 -8.29 6.78
N GLY A 123 -5.97 -8.98 6.28
CA GLY A 123 -4.56 -8.66 6.45
C GLY A 123 -4.08 -7.70 5.36
N TYR A 124 -3.32 -6.71 5.78
CA TYR A 124 -2.61 -5.77 4.93
C TYR A 124 -1.10 -5.97 5.10
N PHE A 125 -0.40 -6.04 3.97
CA PHE A 125 1.05 -6.10 3.95
C PHE A 125 1.62 -4.70 3.82
N ALA A 126 2.80 -4.51 4.41
CA ALA A 126 3.58 -3.31 4.18
C ALA A 126 4.13 -3.31 2.76
N ARG A 127 3.89 -2.25 1.99
CA ARG A 127 4.44 -2.12 0.62
C ARG A 127 5.98 -2.13 0.61
N ALA A 128 6.61 -1.72 1.71
CA ALA A 128 8.05 -1.79 1.90
C ALA A 128 8.57 -3.24 2.06
N SER A 129 7.77 -4.13 2.65
CA SER A 129 8.14 -5.53 2.87
C SER A 129 7.15 -6.45 2.15
N LYS A 130 7.04 -6.26 0.82
CA LYS A 130 6.16 -7.12 0.01
C LYS A 130 6.61 -8.59 0.13
N PRO A 131 5.73 -9.50 0.60
CA PRO A 131 6.02 -10.93 0.62
C PRO A 131 6.38 -11.46 -0.78
N ASN A 132 7.05 -12.61 -0.86
CA ASN A 132 7.34 -13.27 -2.13
C ASN A 132 6.04 -13.81 -2.78
N MET A 133 5.38 -12.97 -3.56
CA MET A 133 4.04 -13.18 -4.13
C MET A 133 4.10 -13.72 -5.57
N ARG A 134 4.63 -14.93 -5.75
CA ARG A 134 4.84 -15.52 -7.08
C ARG A 134 3.51 -15.75 -7.82
N ARG A 135 2.40 -15.99 -7.11
CA ARG A 135 1.09 -16.17 -7.76
C ARG A 135 0.55 -14.83 -8.25
N ALA A 136 0.66 -13.76 -7.47
CA ALA A 136 0.22 -12.43 -7.86
C ALA A 136 1.01 -11.88 -9.06
N GLN A 137 2.32 -12.14 -9.13
CA GLN A 137 3.14 -11.82 -10.31
C GLN A 137 2.61 -12.53 -11.56
N ARG A 138 2.38 -13.84 -11.47
CA ARG A 138 1.85 -14.63 -12.58
C ARG A 138 0.48 -14.12 -13.04
N TRP A 139 -0.40 -13.74 -12.11
CA TRP A 139 -1.70 -13.17 -12.46
C TRP A 139 -1.58 -11.82 -13.15
N ARG A 140 -0.70 -10.92 -12.68
CA ARG A 140 -0.41 -9.66 -13.37
C ARG A 140 0.10 -9.89 -14.80
N GLU A 141 0.98 -10.87 -14.99
CA GLU A 141 1.46 -11.25 -16.33
C GLU A 141 0.35 -11.80 -17.25
N ILE A 142 -0.66 -12.48 -16.69
CA ILE A 142 -1.79 -13.02 -17.47
C ILE A 142 -2.78 -11.91 -17.84
N PHE A 143 -3.15 -11.06 -16.88
CA PHE A 143 -4.21 -10.07 -17.05
C PHE A 143 -3.74 -8.74 -17.67
N TYR A 144 -2.47 -8.36 -17.46
CA TYR A 144 -1.93 -7.07 -17.94
C TYR A 144 -0.91 -7.21 -19.09
N ARG A 145 -0.65 -8.42 -19.62
CA ARG A 145 0.07 -8.54 -20.90
C ARG A 145 -0.80 -8.03 -22.03
N GLY A 146 -0.51 -6.82 -22.51
CA GLY A 146 -1.13 -6.26 -23.72
C GLY A 146 -1.32 -4.75 -23.76
N GLN A 147 -0.79 -3.97 -22.80
CA GLN A 147 -0.72 -2.51 -22.89
C GLN A 147 0.67 -2.01 -23.26
#